data_AF-A0A5B0WRE1-F1
#
_entry.id   AF-A0A5B0WRE1-F1
#
_cell.length_a   1.000
_cell.length_b   1.000
_cell.length_c   1.000
_cell.angle_alpha   90.00
_cell.angle_beta   90.00
_cell.angle_gamma   90.00
#
_symmetry.space_group_name_H-M   'P 1'
#
loop_
_entity.id
_entity.type
_entity.pdbx_description
1 polymer ?
#
loop_
_entity_poly.entity_id
_entity_poly.type
_entity_poly.pdbx_seq_one_letter_code
_entity_poly.pdbx_strand_id
1 'polypeptide(L)'
;MKFRIYALLASLLLTACTGSTVTSVDKHGGNVYALPAAVVDRMLVDAMSAEIPKGELSRGSMNYPSYSGDVMWGAIDTDTITAVARPAVGRKIDGTEVDGFVFEVSRYGTAPASGKPTAKRIHAKLQADAELTGTGAAFVRFK
;
A
#
# COMPACT_ATOMS: atom_id res chain seq x y z
N MET A 1 -6.42 56.64 -0.97
CA MET A 1 -7.31 55.46 -1.00
C MET A 1 -7.21 54.78 -2.36
N LYS A 2 -6.60 53.59 -2.44
CA LYS A 2 -6.85 52.54 -3.45
C LYS A 2 -6.16 51.28 -2.94
N PHE A 3 -6.79 50.69 -1.92
CA PHE A 3 -6.46 49.39 -1.36
C PHE A 3 -7.03 48.30 -2.27
N ARG A 4 -6.36 47.13 -2.28
CA ARG A 4 -6.88 45.80 -2.65
C ARG A 4 -7.02 45.63 -4.17
N ILE A 5 -6.27 44.76 -4.83
CA ILE A 5 -6.72 43.37 -5.12
C ILE A 5 -5.54 42.45 -5.58
N TYR A 6 -4.29 42.92 -5.65
CA TYR A 6 -3.19 42.13 -6.24
C TYR A 6 -2.61 41.00 -5.38
N ALA A 7 -3.10 40.80 -4.16
CA ALA A 7 -2.51 39.84 -3.21
C ALA A 7 -3.26 38.48 -3.10
N LEU A 8 -4.31 38.25 -3.89
CA LEU A 8 -5.20 37.08 -3.72
C LEU A 8 -5.17 36.05 -4.86
N LEU A 9 -4.33 36.23 -5.89
CA LEU A 9 -4.35 35.35 -7.08
C LEU A 9 -3.01 34.69 -7.44
N ALA A 10 -1.98 34.76 -6.60
CA ALA A 10 -0.66 34.16 -6.89
C ALA A 10 -0.28 32.98 -5.98
N SER A 11 -1.21 32.48 -5.16
CA SER A 11 -0.94 31.46 -4.13
C SER A 11 -1.62 30.10 -4.38
N LEU A 12 -2.09 29.82 -5.61
CA LEU A 12 -2.89 28.63 -5.92
C LEU A 12 -2.21 27.65 -6.88
N LEU A 13 -0.94 27.30 -6.64
CA LEU A 13 -0.25 26.20 -7.35
C LEU A 13 0.65 25.37 -6.43
N LEU A 14 0.24 25.19 -5.17
CA LEU A 14 0.77 24.07 -4.38
C LEU A 14 0.00 22.82 -4.81
N THR A 15 0.39 22.22 -5.94
CA THR A 15 0.08 20.82 -6.24
C THR A 15 0.77 19.97 -5.17
N ALA A 16 0.11 19.84 -4.02
CA ALA A 16 0.59 19.05 -2.92
C ALA A 16 0.47 17.58 -3.32
N CYS A 17 1.53 17.02 -3.92
CA CYS A 17 1.70 15.58 -3.95
C CYS A 17 1.64 15.09 -2.52
N THR A 18 0.67 14.24 -2.21
CA THR A 18 0.53 13.64 -0.88
C THR A 18 0.83 12.17 -0.99
N GLY A 19 1.63 11.67 -0.05
CA GLY A 19 1.94 10.24 0.09
C GLY A 19 1.38 9.69 1.40
N SER A 20 0.92 8.44 1.39
CA SER A 20 0.59 7.73 2.62
C SER A 20 0.74 6.23 2.42
N THR A 21 1.17 5.51 3.46
CA THR A 21 1.31 4.06 3.45
C THR A 21 0.44 3.45 4.54
N VAL A 22 -0.27 2.39 4.20
CA VAL A 22 -0.95 1.49 5.14
C VAL A 22 -0.15 0.21 5.22
N THR A 23 0.13 -0.26 6.43
CA THR A 23 1.01 -1.40 6.68
C THR A 23 0.36 -2.34 7.69
N SER A 24 0.65 -3.63 7.56
CA SER A 24 0.22 -4.67 8.52
C SER A 24 1.07 -4.70 9.80
N VAL A 25 2.12 -3.87 9.87
CA VAL A 25 2.99 -3.70 11.03
C VAL A 25 3.16 -2.20 11.32
N ASP A 26 2.82 -1.78 12.53
CA ASP A 26 3.03 -0.42 13.01
C ASP A 26 3.89 -0.38 14.29
N LYS A 27 3.97 0.80 14.93
CA LYS A 27 4.74 1.01 16.17
C LYS A 27 4.24 0.21 17.38
N HIS A 28 3.03 -0.36 17.29
CA HIS A 28 2.43 -1.22 18.30
C HIS A 28 2.63 -2.72 17.97
N GLY A 29 3.30 -3.03 16.85
CA GLY A 29 3.54 -4.38 16.37
C GLY A 29 2.69 -4.71 15.15
N GLY A 30 2.54 -5.99 14.86
CA GLY A 30 1.73 -6.46 13.74
C GLY A 30 2.10 -7.88 13.36
N ASN A 31 1.53 -8.34 12.25
CA ASN A 31 1.65 -9.72 11.81
C ASN A 31 2.62 -9.86 10.64
N VAL A 32 3.48 -10.87 10.74
CA VAL A 32 4.23 -11.45 9.62
C VAL A 32 3.49 -12.71 9.20
N TYR A 33 3.21 -12.82 7.90
CA TYR A 33 2.50 -13.96 7.35
C TYR A 33 3.48 -14.92 6.70
N ALA A 34 3.61 -16.12 7.28
CA ALA A 34 4.44 -17.19 6.75
C ALA A 34 3.73 -17.85 5.55
N LEU A 35 3.97 -17.32 4.36
CA LEU A 35 3.33 -17.74 3.11
C LEU A 35 4.38 -17.98 2.01
N PRO A 36 4.18 -18.93 1.09
CA PRO A 36 5.06 -19.08 -0.07
C PRO A 36 5.04 -17.83 -0.96
N ALA A 37 6.18 -17.44 -1.52
CA ALA A 37 6.29 -16.25 -2.36
C ALA A 37 5.33 -16.25 -3.56
N ALA A 38 5.06 -17.40 -4.17
CA ALA A 38 4.11 -17.53 -5.28
C ALA A 38 2.64 -17.31 -4.84
N VAL A 39 2.29 -17.63 -3.60
CA VAL A 39 0.95 -17.36 -3.04
C VAL A 39 0.82 -15.86 -2.78
N VAL A 40 1.83 -15.26 -2.15
CA VAL A 40 1.92 -13.82 -1.91
C VAL A 40 1.83 -13.01 -3.19
N ASP A 41 2.52 -13.45 -4.23
CA ASP A 41 2.49 -12.84 -5.56
C ASP A 41 1.06 -12.76 -6.12
N ARG A 42 0.36 -13.89 -6.09
CA ARG A 42 -1.04 -14.00 -6.52
C ARG A 42 -1.96 -13.14 -5.67
N MET A 43 -1.78 -13.14 -4.35
CA MET A 43 -2.56 -12.29 -3.44
C MET A 43 -2.41 -10.80 -3.76
N LEU A 44 -1.19 -10.34 -4.06
CA LEU A 44 -0.96 -8.94 -4.48
C LEU A 44 -1.71 -8.62 -5.77
N VAL A 45 -1.62 -9.48 -6.79
CA VAL A 45 -2.36 -9.30 -8.03
C VAL A 45 -3.85 -9.27 -7.75
N ASP A 46 -4.38 -10.24 -7.01
CA ASP A 46 -5.82 -10.39 -6.77
C ASP A 46 -6.38 -9.23 -5.93
N ALA A 47 -5.62 -8.74 -4.93
CA ALA A 47 -6.02 -7.59 -4.13
C ALA A 47 -6.00 -6.29 -4.93
N MET A 48 -4.94 -6.04 -5.72
CA MET A 48 -4.85 -4.87 -6.59
C MET A 48 -5.93 -4.91 -7.68
N SER A 49 -6.17 -6.09 -8.27
CA SER A 49 -7.11 -6.28 -9.37
C SER A 49 -8.59 -6.11 -8.98
N ALA A 50 -8.88 -6.15 -7.67
CA ALA A 50 -10.22 -5.84 -7.17
C ALA A 50 -10.56 -4.35 -7.29
N GLU A 51 -9.54 -3.48 -7.44
CA GLU A 51 -9.69 -2.03 -7.43
C GLU A 51 -9.16 -1.36 -8.71
N ILE A 52 -8.15 -1.96 -9.35
CA ILE A 52 -7.47 -1.44 -10.53
C ILE A 52 -7.49 -2.52 -11.63
N PRO A 53 -7.88 -2.22 -12.87
CA PRO A 53 -7.92 -3.21 -13.94
C PRO A 53 -6.58 -3.94 -14.12
N LYS A 54 -6.62 -5.26 -14.32
CA LYS A 54 -5.41 -6.09 -14.49
C LYS A 54 -4.45 -5.59 -15.58
N GLY A 55 -4.98 -5.03 -16.66
CA GLY A 55 -4.18 -4.49 -17.77
C GLY A 55 -3.41 -3.22 -17.44
N GLU A 56 -3.73 -2.58 -16.31
CA GLU A 56 -3.11 -1.34 -15.83
C GLU A 56 -2.13 -1.59 -14.67
N LEU A 57 -1.99 -2.86 -14.25
CA LEU A 57 -1.05 -3.25 -13.20
C LEU A 57 0.35 -3.46 -13.78
N SER A 58 1.34 -2.84 -13.14
CA SER A 58 2.76 -3.02 -13.43
C SER A 58 3.44 -3.77 -12.30
N ARG A 59 4.21 -4.80 -12.63
CA ARG A 59 5.10 -5.48 -11.68
C ARG A 59 6.20 -4.52 -11.23
N GLY A 60 6.37 -4.34 -9.94
CA GLY A 60 7.45 -3.51 -9.40
C GLY A 60 8.84 -4.12 -9.62
N SER A 61 9.88 -3.28 -9.60
CA SER A 61 11.28 -3.69 -9.81
C SER A 61 12.00 -4.15 -8.53
N MET A 62 11.28 -4.24 -7.40
CA MET A 62 11.86 -4.66 -6.13
C MET A 62 12.25 -6.14 -6.16
N ASN A 63 13.22 -6.54 -5.33
CA ASN A 63 13.66 -7.93 -5.17
C ASN A 63 12.63 -8.83 -4.48
N TYR A 64 11.44 -8.30 -4.17
CA TYR A 64 10.33 -8.98 -3.54
C TYR A 64 9.01 -8.56 -4.21
N PRO A 65 7.94 -9.36 -4.07
CA PRO A 65 6.69 -9.14 -4.80
C PRO A 65 6.11 -7.75 -4.55
N SER A 66 5.85 -7.03 -5.64
CA SER A 66 5.21 -5.73 -5.62
C SER A 66 4.48 -5.46 -6.93
N TYR A 67 3.39 -4.70 -6.85
CA TYR A 67 2.62 -4.25 -8.00
C TYR A 67 2.19 -2.81 -7.80
N SER A 68 2.19 -2.04 -8.89
CA SER A 68 1.69 -0.68 -8.92
C SER A 68 0.59 -0.52 -9.96
N GLY A 69 -0.29 0.44 -9.75
CA GLY A 69 -1.30 0.85 -10.72
C GLY A 69 -1.85 2.22 -10.35
N ASP A 70 -2.47 2.89 -11.30
CA ASP A 70 -2.97 4.24 -11.12
C ASP A 70 -4.47 4.26 -10.86
N VAL A 71 -4.90 5.20 -10.02
CA VAL A 71 -6.31 5.50 -9.76
C VAL A 71 -6.54 6.96 -10.05
N MET A 72 -7.50 7.25 -10.93
CA MET A 72 -7.85 8.61 -11.31
C MET A 72 -9.01 9.15 -10.46
N TRP A 73 -9.01 10.46 -10.24
CA TRP A 73 -10.16 11.21 -9.75
C TRP A 73 -10.48 12.33 -10.74
N GLY A 74 -11.59 12.18 -11.48
CA GLY A 74 -11.86 13.05 -12.62
C GLY A 74 -10.86 12.83 -13.76
N ALA A 75 -10.53 13.90 -14.49
CA ALA A 75 -9.72 13.81 -15.72
C ALA A 75 -8.23 14.16 -15.53
N ILE A 76 -7.84 14.73 -14.38
CA ILE A 76 -6.50 15.35 -14.20
C ILE A 76 -5.79 14.81 -12.96
N ASP A 77 -6.53 14.42 -11.91
CA ASP A 77 -5.91 13.94 -10.69
C ASP A 77 -5.65 12.44 -10.77
N THR A 78 -4.40 12.06 -10.50
CA THR A 78 -3.96 10.67 -10.48
C THR A 78 -3.25 10.37 -9.17
N ASP A 79 -3.51 9.18 -8.63
CA ASP A 79 -2.77 8.57 -7.54
C ASP A 79 -2.20 7.23 -7.99
N THR A 80 -0.89 7.08 -7.88
CA THR A 80 -0.24 5.79 -8.03
C THR A 80 -0.35 5.02 -6.73
N ILE A 81 -0.91 3.82 -6.80
CA ILE A 81 -1.02 2.86 -5.70
C ILE A 81 0.04 1.78 -5.90
N THR A 82 0.78 1.46 -4.85
CA THR A 82 1.79 0.41 -4.86
C THR A 82 1.55 -0.54 -3.69
N ALA A 83 1.24 -1.80 -3.99
CA ALA A 83 1.17 -2.88 -3.01
C ALA A 83 2.48 -3.68 -3.01
N VAL A 84 2.97 -3.99 -1.83
CA VAL A 84 4.27 -4.60 -1.60
C VAL A 84 4.15 -5.68 -0.55
N ALA A 85 4.81 -6.82 -0.77
CA ALA A 85 5.04 -7.83 0.24
C ALA A 85 6.52 -7.83 0.64
N ARG A 86 6.81 -7.15 1.74
CA ARG A 86 8.18 -6.96 2.22
C ARG A 86 8.61 -8.17 3.08
N PRO A 87 9.74 -8.82 2.78
CA PRO A 87 10.24 -9.94 3.58
C PRO A 87 10.54 -9.52 5.02
N ALA A 88 10.10 -10.33 5.97
CA ALA A 88 10.24 -10.07 7.39
C ALA A 88 10.39 -11.37 8.19
N VAL A 89 10.81 -11.22 9.43
CA VAL A 89 10.87 -12.29 10.43
C VAL A 89 9.79 -12.02 11.47
N GLY A 90 8.95 -13.02 11.71
CA GLY A 90 7.97 -13.05 12.78
C GLY A 90 8.37 -14.03 13.87
N ARG A 91 7.70 -13.96 15.03
CA ARG A 91 7.87 -14.87 16.17
C ARG A 91 6.53 -15.47 16.56
N LYS A 92 6.49 -16.79 16.66
CA LYS A 92 5.34 -17.55 17.15
C LYS A 92 5.25 -17.50 18.67
N ILE A 93 4.11 -17.92 19.21
CA ILE A 93 3.87 -17.97 20.66
C ILE A 93 4.83 -18.91 21.40
N ASP A 94 5.32 -19.95 20.73
CA ASP A 94 6.33 -20.87 21.25
C ASP A 94 7.77 -20.31 21.23
N GLY A 95 7.94 -19.07 20.77
CA GLY A 95 9.24 -18.39 20.66
C GLY A 95 9.98 -18.65 19.34
N THR A 96 9.48 -19.51 18.47
CA THR A 96 10.11 -19.83 17.18
C THR A 96 10.08 -18.64 16.22
N GLU A 97 11.21 -18.28 15.64
CA GLU A 97 11.27 -17.31 14.54
C GLU A 97 10.87 -17.95 13.21
N VAL A 98 10.03 -17.26 12.44
CA VAL A 98 9.57 -17.72 11.13
C VAL A 98 9.73 -16.62 10.09
N ASP A 99 10.08 -17.04 8.90
CA ASP A 99 10.15 -16.16 7.74
C ASP A 99 8.76 -15.95 7.15
N GLY A 100 8.49 -14.73 6.71
CA GLY A 100 7.26 -14.40 6.03
C GLY A 100 7.28 -13.02 5.43
N PHE A 101 6.08 -12.47 5.24
CA PHE A 101 5.89 -11.19 4.58
C PHE A 101 5.02 -10.25 5.40
N VAL A 102 5.36 -8.97 5.33
CA VAL A 102 4.53 -7.85 5.78
C VAL A 102 3.96 -7.19 4.54
N PHE A 103 2.65 -6.96 4.53
CA PHE A 103 1.98 -6.25 3.46
C PHE A 103 1.96 -4.75 3.73
N GLU A 104 2.40 -4.00 2.73
CA GLU A 104 2.37 -2.54 2.71
C GLU A 104 1.66 -2.08 1.43
N VAL A 105 0.78 -1.09 1.55
CA VAL A 105 0.13 -0.45 0.41
C VAL A 105 0.32 1.05 0.53
N SER A 106 1.09 1.63 -0.39
CA SER A 106 1.33 3.05 -0.46
C SER A 106 0.53 3.70 -1.57
N ARG A 107 0.24 4.98 -1.39
CA ARG A 107 -0.26 5.86 -2.44
C ARG A 107 0.64 7.08 -2.57
N TYR A 108 0.74 7.60 -3.78
CA TYR A 108 1.42 8.86 -4.07
C TYR A 108 0.72 9.58 -5.22
N GLY A 109 0.38 10.85 -5.01
CA GLY A 109 -0.21 11.67 -6.07
C GLY A 109 -1.14 12.77 -5.56
N THR A 110 -1.99 13.24 -6.47
CA THR A 110 -2.88 14.39 -6.28
C THR A 110 -4.35 14.00 -6.14
N ALA A 111 -4.68 12.71 -6.17
CA ALA A 111 -6.06 12.19 -6.10
C ALA A 111 -6.41 11.54 -4.75
N PRO A 112 -6.15 12.16 -3.57
CA PRO A 112 -6.27 11.48 -2.27
C PRO A 112 -7.70 11.01 -1.96
N ALA A 113 -8.73 11.60 -2.59
CA ALA A 113 -10.12 11.21 -2.43
C ALA A 113 -10.40 9.80 -2.97
N SER A 114 -9.76 9.40 -4.07
CA SER A 114 -9.85 8.05 -4.62
C SER A 114 -8.72 7.15 -4.11
N GLY A 115 -7.48 7.62 -4.06
CA GLY A 115 -6.34 6.77 -3.72
C GLY A 115 -6.30 6.31 -2.27
N LYS A 116 -6.68 7.15 -1.29
CA LYS A 116 -6.68 6.74 0.14
C LYS A 116 -7.64 5.58 0.42
N PRO A 117 -8.93 5.64 0.03
CA PRO A 117 -9.83 4.53 0.27
C PRO A 117 -9.45 3.29 -0.55
N THR A 118 -8.94 3.45 -1.77
CA THR A 118 -8.43 2.33 -2.57
C THR A 118 -7.26 1.61 -1.88
N ALA A 119 -6.23 2.34 -1.43
CA ALA A 119 -5.11 1.76 -0.71
C ALA A 119 -5.55 0.99 0.55
N LYS A 120 -6.53 1.53 1.28
CA LYS A 120 -7.12 0.85 2.46
C LYS A 120 -7.85 -0.44 2.10
N ARG A 121 -8.66 -0.45 1.02
CA ARG A 121 -9.38 -1.66 0.59
C ARG A 121 -8.44 -2.76 0.12
N ILE A 122 -7.39 -2.39 -0.64
CA ILE A 122 -6.36 -3.33 -1.08
C ILE A 122 -5.64 -3.93 0.13
N HIS A 123 -5.21 -3.09 1.07
CA HIS A 123 -4.54 -3.55 2.29
C HIS A 123 -5.44 -4.47 3.13
N ALA A 124 -6.71 -4.09 3.34
CA ALA A 124 -7.68 -4.90 4.07
C ALA A 124 -7.91 -6.26 3.40
N LYS A 125 -7.99 -6.31 2.07
CA LYS A 125 -8.10 -7.56 1.32
C LYS A 125 -6.85 -8.43 1.49
N LEU A 126 -5.65 -7.86 1.35
CA LEU A 126 -4.39 -8.59 1.57
C LEU A 126 -4.32 -9.19 2.97
N GLN A 127 -4.71 -8.41 3.98
CA GLN A 127 -4.72 -8.88 5.36
C GLN A 127 -5.73 -10.01 5.56
N ALA A 128 -6.96 -9.87 5.07
CA ALA A 128 -7.98 -10.91 5.18
C ALA A 128 -7.56 -12.21 4.46
N ASP A 129 -7.04 -12.11 3.24
CA ASP A 129 -6.56 -13.27 2.47
C ASP A 129 -5.38 -13.95 3.20
N ALA A 130 -4.50 -13.17 3.82
CA ALA A 130 -3.34 -13.68 4.57
C ALA A 130 -3.74 -14.39 5.87
N GLU A 131 -4.71 -13.83 6.60
CA GLU A 131 -5.26 -14.42 7.82
C GLU A 131 -6.00 -15.74 7.54
N LEU A 132 -6.62 -15.87 6.36
CA LEU A 132 -7.27 -17.12 5.92
C LEU A 132 -6.28 -18.18 5.43
N THR A 133 -5.17 -17.78 4.82
CA THR A 133 -4.26 -18.69 4.11
C THR A 133 -3.02 -19.07 4.91
N GLY A 134 -2.60 -18.21 5.84
CA GLY A 134 -1.31 -18.30 6.51
C GLY A 134 -1.40 -18.41 8.03
N THR A 135 -0.27 -18.74 8.63
CA THR A 135 -0.09 -18.58 10.08
C THR A 135 0.50 -17.20 10.36
N GLY A 136 -0.25 -16.35 11.07
CA GLY A 136 0.26 -15.09 11.58
C GLY A 136 1.29 -15.29 12.69
N ALA A 137 2.40 -14.56 12.63
CA ALA A 137 3.41 -14.50 13.68
C ALA A 137 3.68 -13.04 14.06
N ALA A 138 4.02 -12.77 15.32
CA ALA A 138 4.28 -11.40 15.77
C ALA A 138 5.54 -10.84 15.10
N PHE A 139 5.46 -9.67 14.48
CA PHE A 139 6.60 -9.05 13.81
C PHE A 139 7.80 -8.85 14.73
N VAL A 140 9.00 -9.16 14.22
CA VAL A 140 10.28 -8.92 14.89
C VAL A 140 11.11 -7.89 14.13
N ARG A 141 11.38 -8.15 12.86
CA ARG A 141 12.23 -7.29 12.01
C ARG A 141 12.00 -7.53 10.53
N PHE A 142 12.32 -6.53 9.71
CA PHE A 142 12.48 -6.73 8.27
C PHE A 142 13.79 -7.45 7.95
N LYS A 143 13.83 -8.12 6.81
CA LYS A 143 15.07 -8.69 6.25
C LYS A 143 15.81 -7.67 5.40
#